data_AF-A0A8G2F6F4-F1
#
_entry.id   AF-A0A8G2F6F4-F1
#
_cell.length_a   1.000
_cell.length_b   1.000
_cell.length_c   1.000
_cell.angle_alpha   90.00
_cell.angle_beta   90.00
_cell.angle_gamma   90.00
#
_symmetry.space_group_name_H-M   'P 1'
#
loop_
_entity.id
_entity.type
_entity.pdbx_description
1 polymer ?
#
loop_
_entity_poly.entity_id
_entity_poly.type
_entity_poly.pdbx_seq_one_letter_code
_entity_poly.pdbx_strand_id
1 'polypeptide(L)'
;MRIRRFTPTQRAFHALLLVTFLWQSLTGLARMYHETSFGQTLAALLGGQERALVLHIWGGIAMLAMFAVHLAYLAVVALTSRRAMTGPDSLLPRKRDLTDFFRHLGWMFGLAKAPRFERWGYWEKFDYWAVFWGMVIIGGTGAMLISPLVTSLWLPGWSLNVAFWVHRIEAALAMGHVFIIHFFVAHLRRHNFPMDRAMFAGGANLEEQTEERPAWVERLRNEGRLSALTMQDAPATARIASYALGLSAVVVGVWLIVQAVRYAPLVTWWPAP
;
A
#
# COMPACT_ATOMS: atom_id res chain seq x y z
N MET A 1 -12.57 -21.93 12.38
CA MET A 1 -12.13 -22.23 10.99
C MET A 1 -11.74 -20.93 10.28
N ARG A 2 -10.82 -20.98 9.31
CA ARG A 2 -10.43 -19.79 8.53
C ARG A 2 -10.85 -19.92 7.08
N ILE A 3 -10.96 -18.80 6.38
CA ILE A 3 -11.17 -18.71 4.94
C ILE A 3 -9.95 -18.12 4.27
N ARG A 4 -9.44 -18.79 3.22
CA ARG A 4 -8.30 -18.33 2.43
C ARG A 4 -8.64 -17.05 1.68
N ARG A 5 -7.89 -15.98 1.96
CA ARG A 5 -8.02 -14.65 1.36
C ARG A 5 -6.96 -14.42 0.28
N PHE A 6 -5.73 -14.88 0.52
CA PHE A 6 -4.55 -14.58 -0.29
C PHE A 6 -3.73 -15.85 -0.59
N THR A 7 -3.21 -15.94 -1.80
CA THR A 7 -2.31 -17.03 -2.21
C THR A 7 -0.88 -16.80 -1.67
N PRO A 8 -0.03 -17.84 -1.58
CA PRO A 8 1.37 -17.68 -1.20
C PRO A 8 2.11 -16.62 -2.03
N THR A 9 1.88 -16.60 -3.35
CA THR A 9 2.49 -15.63 -4.27
C THR A 9 2.07 -14.20 -3.95
N GLN A 10 0.78 -13.96 -3.68
CA GLN A 10 0.29 -12.62 -3.31
C GLN A 10 0.91 -12.12 -2.00
N ARG A 11 1.05 -13.01 -1.02
CA ARG A 11 1.66 -12.70 0.28
C ARG A 11 3.14 -12.37 0.14
N ALA A 12 3.87 -13.16 -0.66
CA ALA A 12 5.28 -12.92 -0.95
C ALA A 12 5.47 -11.58 -1.68
N PHE A 13 4.66 -11.31 -2.70
CA PHE A 13 4.71 -10.04 -3.42
C PHE A 13 4.42 -8.84 -2.50
N HIS A 14 3.41 -8.95 -1.62
CA HIS A 14 3.14 -7.93 -0.62
C HIS A 14 4.31 -7.74 0.35
N ALA A 15 4.96 -8.81 0.83
CA ALA A 15 6.11 -8.69 1.71
C ALA A 15 7.28 -7.94 1.03
N LEU A 16 7.52 -8.20 -0.25
CA LEU A 16 8.52 -7.46 -1.04
C LEU A 16 8.13 -5.98 -1.20
N LEU A 17 6.86 -5.69 -1.48
CA LEU A 17 6.37 -4.31 -1.52
C LEU A 17 6.52 -3.60 -0.18
N LEU A 18 6.20 -4.25 0.94
CA LEU A 18 6.35 -3.69 2.28
C LEU A 18 7.82 -3.31 2.55
N VAL A 19 8.75 -4.23 2.29
CA VAL A 19 10.18 -4.01 2.54
C VAL A 19 10.71 -2.88 1.65
N THR A 20 10.39 -2.89 0.36
CA THR A 20 10.84 -1.86 -0.58
C THR A 20 10.21 -0.50 -0.30
N PHE A 21 8.94 -0.45 0.11
CA PHE A 21 8.29 0.81 0.48
C PHE A 21 8.91 1.45 1.72
N LEU A 22 9.18 0.65 2.78
CA LEU A 22 9.90 1.14 3.96
C LEU A 22 11.32 1.59 3.61
N TRP A 23 12.01 0.85 2.75
CA TRP A 23 13.33 1.21 2.26
C TRP A 23 13.33 2.54 1.48
N GLN A 24 12.37 2.73 0.58
CA GLN A 24 12.19 3.97 -0.19
C GLN A 24 11.81 5.13 0.72
N SER A 25 10.97 4.91 1.73
CA SER A 25 10.62 5.93 2.72
C SER A 25 11.84 6.37 3.53
N LEU A 26 12.66 5.42 3.99
CA LEU A 26 13.87 5.70 4.77
C LEU A 26 14.91 6.49 3.94
N THR A 27 15.25 5.98 2.75
CA THR A 27 16.24 6.59 1.86
C THR A 27 15.76 7.93 1.30
N GLY A 28 14.47 8.04 0.96
CA GLY A 28 13.84 9.26 0.47
C GLY A 28 13.78 10.35 1.54
N LEU A 29 13.44 10.01 2.79
CA LEU A 29 13.47 10.97 3.90
C LEU A 29 14.88 11.43 4.24
N ALA A 30 15.89 10.55 4.19
CA ALA A 30 17.29 10.92 4.40
C ALA A 30 17.75 12.05 3.45
N ARG A 31 17.30 11.98 2.20
CA ARG A 31 17.52 12.97 1.14
C ARG A 31 16.65 14.22 1.30
N MET A 32 15.35 14.03 1.53
CA MET A 32 14.38 15.12 1.61
C MET A 32 14.64 16.05 2.81
N TYR A 33 15.12 15.49 3.92
CA TYR A 33 15.37 16.22 5.18
C TYR A 33 16.86 16.49 5.44
N HIS A 34 17.69 16.53 4.40
CA HIS A 34 19.15 16.63 4.52
C HIS A 34 19.65 17.88 5.30
N GLU A 35 18.86 18.96 5.35
CA GLU A 35 19.14 20.19 6.12
C GLU A 35 18.98 19.99 7.64
N THR A 36 18.36 18.89 8.05
CA THR A 36 18.00 18.64 9.45
C THR A 36 18.83 17.50 10.05
N SER A 37 18.96 17.50 11.38
CA SER A 37 19.63 16.41 12.10
C SER A 37 18.96 15.05 11.86
N PHE A 38 17.64 15.02 11.64
CA PHE A 38 16.91 13.79 11.29
C PHE A 38 17.38 13.19 9.96
N GLY A 39 17.35 13.99 8.88
CA GLY A 39 17.81 13.50 7.58
C GLY A 39 19.30 13.16 7.56
N GLN A 40 20.12 13.94 8.26
CA GLN A 40 21.55 13.65 8.43
C GLN A 40 21.81 12.34 9.19
N THR A 41 21.04 12.06 10.25
CA THR A 41 21.14 10.79 11.00
C THR A 41 20.74 9.61 10.12
N LEU A 42 19.64 9.73 9.37
CA LEU A 42 19.23 8.68 8.44
C LEU A 42 20.29 8.45 7.35
N ALA A 43 20.84 9.51 6.79
CA ALA A 43 21.90 9.40 5.79
C ALA A 43 23.16 8.77 6.38
N ALA A 44 23.57 9.11 7.59
CA ALA A 44 24.71 8.50 8.26
C ALA A 44 24.54 6.99 8.43
N LEU A 45 23.35 6.52 8.83
CA LEU A 45 23.04 5.08 8.92
C LEU A 45 23.12 4.38 7.56
N LEU A 46 22.81 5.10 6.48
CA LEU A 46 22.89 4.62 5.10
C LEU A 46 24.29 4.76 4.49
N GLY A 47 25.26 5.33 5.23
CA GLY A 47 26.64 5.56 4.79
C GLY A 47 26.88 6.87 4.01
N GLY A 48 26.08 7.90 4.28
CA GLY A 48 26.18 9.26 3.72
C GLY A 48 25.09 9.61 2.72
N GLN A 49 25.00 10.89 2.36
CA GLN A 49 23.97 11.42 1.43
C GLN A 49 24.09 10.83 0.01
N GLU A 50 25.31 10.67 -0.48
CA GLU A 50 25.57 10.05 -1.79
C GLU A 50 25.15 8.58 -1.82
N ARG A 51 25.50 7.83 -0.77
CA ARG A 51 25.08 6.43 -0.66
C ARG A 51 23.58 6.31 -0.50
N ALA A 52 22.94 7.19 0.27
CA ALA A 52 21.49 7.24 0.39
C ALA A 52 20.80 7.46 -0.97
N LEU A 53 21.35 8.32 -1.84
CA LEU A 53 20.85 8.50 -3.20
C LEU A 53 20.96 7.21 -4.03
N VAL A 54 22.13 6.58 -4.05
CA VAL A 54 22.34 5.34 -4.80
C VAL A 54 21.39 4.24 -4.32
N LEU A 55 21.25 4.08 -3.01
CA LEU A 55 20.33 3.11 -2.40
C LEU A 55 18.85 3.43 -2.70
N HIS A 56 18.49 4.72 -2.76
CA HIS A 56 17.16 5.15 -3.16
C HIS A 56 16.88 4.77 -4.62
N ILE A 57 17.81 5.06 -5.53
CA ILE A 57 17.70 4.74 -6.96
C ILE A 57 17.51 3.23 -7.17
N TRP A 58 18.36 2.40 -6.56
CA TRP A 58 18.24 0.94 -6.69
C TRP A 58 16.94 0.39 -6.12
N GLY A 59 16.49 0.92 -4.96
CA GLY A 59 15.19 0.54 -4.42
C GLY A 59 14.02 1.00 -5.29
N GLY A 60 14.13 2.17 -5.94
CA GLY A 60 13.14 2.68 -6.87
C GLY A 60 13.06 1.83 -8.14
N ILE A 61 14.20 1.42 -8.69
CA ILE A 61 14.28 0.47 -9.82
C ILE A 61 13.63 -0.87 -9.44
N ALA A 62 13.93 -1.41 -8.25
CA ALA A 62 13.32 -2.65 -7.77
C ALA A 62 11.79 -2.52 -7.63
N MET A 63 11.30 -1.40 -7.09
CA MET A 63 9.87 -1.14 -6.94
C MET A 63 9.16 -0.97 -8.28
N LEU A 64 9.79 -0.27 -9.24
CA LEU A 64 9.30 -0.16 -10.63
C LEU A 64 9.27 -1.52 -11.33
N ALA A 65 10.28 -2.37 -11.14
CA ALA A 65 10.31 -3.71 -11.71
C ALA A 65 9.16 -4.58 -11.16
N MET A 66 8.89 -4.53 -9.85
CA MET A 66 7.74 -5.21 -9.26
C MET A 66 6.42 -4.66 -9.80
N PHE A 67 6.30 -3.34 -9.93
CA PHE A 67 5.11 -2.73 -10.53
C PHE A 67 4.90 -3.20 -11.99
N ALA A 68 5.96 -3.29 -12.79
CA ALA A 68 5.90 -3.84 -14.15
C ALA A 68 5.46 -5.31 -14.18
N VAL A 69 5.98 -6.14 -13.26
CA VAL A 69 5.53 -7.53 -13.09
C VAL A 69 4.04 -7.59 -12.74
N HIS A 70 3.57 -6.70 -11.87
CA HIS A 70 2.15 -6.60 -11.52
C HIS A 70 1.28 -6.17 -12.70
N LEU A 71 1.73 -5.20 -13.51
CA LEU A 71 1.05 -4.80 -14.74
C LEU A 71 0.96 -5.95 -15.74
N ALA A 72 2.04 -6.73 -15.91
CA ALA A 72 2.04 -7.91 -16.76
C ALA A 72 1.05 -8.98 -16.25
N TYR A 73 1.01 -9.21 -14.93
CA TYR A 73 0.02 -10.10 -14.31
C TYR A 73 -1.41 -9.62 -14.60
N LEU A 74 -1.70 -8.34 -14.42
CA LEU A 74 -3.02 -7.77 -14.70
C LEU A 74 -3.38 -7.87 -16.19
N ALA A 75 -2.42 -7.67 -17.10
CA ALA A 75 -2.63 -7.84 -18.53
C ALA A 75 -3.01 -9.29 -18.87
N VAL A 76 -2.28 -10.27 -18.33
CA VAL A 76 -2.61 -11.69 -18.51
C VAL A 76 -4.00 -12.01 -17.97
N VAL A 77 -4.36 -11.53 -16.77
CA VAL A 77 -5.69 -11.72 -16.19
C VAL A 77 -6.78 -11.09 -17.07
N ALA A 78 -6.53 -9.88 -17.59
CA ALA A 78 -7.47 -9.18 -18.46
C ALA A 78 -7.71 -9.91 -19.79
N LEU A 79 -6.66 -10.52 -20.36
CA LEU A 79 -6.74 -11.28 -21.60
C LEU A 79 -7.36 -12.67 -21.41
N THR A 80 -7.15 -13.30 -20.26
CA THR A 80 -7.59 -14.69 -20.00
C THR A 80 -8.97 -14.79 -19.34
N SER A 81 -9.42 -13.77 -18.60
CA SER A 81 -10.69 -13.82 -17.89
C SER A 81 -11.34 -12.45 -17.71
N ARG A 82 -12.30 -12.13 -18.61
CA ARG A 82 -13.16 -10.95 -18.44
C ARG A 82 -13.87 -10.94 -17.08
N ARG A 83 -14.32 -12.10 -16.59
CA ARG A 83 -14.99 -12.22 -15.29
C ARG A 83 -14.06 -11.89 -14.12
N ALA A 84 -12.76 -12.16 -14.21
CA ALA A 84 -11.80 -11.74 -13.18
C ALA A 84 -11.68 -10.22 -13.09
N MET A 85 -11.83 -9.51 -14.21
CA MET A 85 -11.76 -8.04 -14.26
C MET A 85 -13.09 -7.36 -13.89
N THR A 86 -14.25 -7.91 -14.28
CA THR A 86 -15.55 -7.23 -14.07
C THR A 86 -16.39 -7.84 -12.95
N GLY A 87 -16.01 -9.02 -12.47
CA GLY A 87 -16.75 -9.78 -11.47
C GLY A 87 -16.67 -9.22 -10.05
N PRO A 88 -17.35 -9.88 -9.10
CA PRO A 88 -17.41 -9.45 -7.70
C PRO A 88 -16.09 -9.54 -6.94
N ASP A 89 -15.16 -10.36 -7.41
CA ASP A 89 -13.83 -10.51 -6.80
C ASP A 89 -12.78 -9.56 -7.41
N SER A 90 -13.20 -8.70 -8.35
CA SER A 90 -12.33 -7.70 -8.98
C SER A 90 -12.02 -6.52 -8.06
N LEU A 91 -10.79 -6.02 -8.15
CA LEU A 91 -10.33 -4.78 -7.53
C LEU A 91 -10.64 -3.53 -8.37
N LEU A 92 -11.19 -3.68 -9.58
CA LEU A 92 -11.66 -2.53 -10.35
C LEU A 92 -12.79 -1.80 -9.59
N PRO A 93 -12.81 -0.46 -9.56
CA PRO A 93 -13.89 0.30 -8.98
C PRO A 93 -15.16 0.12 -9.82
N ARG A 94 -16.32 0.03 -9.15
CA ARG A 94 -17.63 -0.20 -9.74
C ARG A 94 -18.62 0.78 -9.15
N LYS A 95 -19.72 1.02 -9.86
CA LYS A 95 -20.84 1.83 -9.35
C LYS A 95 -21.33 1.38 -7.98
N ARG A 96 -21.29 0.06 -7.71
CA ARG A 96 -21.63 -0.51 -6.40
C ARG A 96 -20.75 0.02 -5.27
N ASP A 97 -19.46 0.27 -5.51
CA ASP A 97 -18.54 0.74 -4.46
C ASP A 97 -18.94 2.13 -3.97
N LEU A 98 -19.44 3.01 -4.85
CA LEU A 98 -19.99 4.32 -4.48
C LEU A 98 -21.30 4.19 -3.70
N THR A 99 -22.21 3.31 -4.14
CA THR A 99 -23.46 3.07 -3.39
C THR A 99 -23.19 2.46 -2.02
N ASP A 100 -22.20 1.57 -1.93
CA ASP A 100 -21.81 0.92 -0.68
C ASP A 100 -21.14 1.93 0.27
N PHE A 101 -20.38 2.91 -0.25
CA PHE A 101 -19.87 4.03 0.54
C PHE A 101 -20.99 4.83 1.21
N PHE A 102 -21.97 5.33 0.43
CA PHE A 102 -23.06 6.13 1.00
C PHE A 102 -23.98 5.32 1.93
N ARG A 103 -24.22 4.04 1.64
CA ARG A 103 -24.93 3.14 2.56
C ARG A 103 -24.15 2.92 3.85
N HIS A 104 -22.83 2.78 3.76
CA HIS A 104 -21.97 2.62 4.94
C HIS A 104 -22.02 3.87 5.82
N LEU A 105 -21.93 5.06 5.23
CA LEU A 105 -22.13 6.32 5.95
C LEU A 105 -23.51 6.39 6.58
N GLY A 106 -24.58 6.10 5.82
CA GLY A 106 -25.94 6.07 6.35
C GLY A 106 -26.07 5.12 7.53
N TRP A 107 -25.46 3.93 7.47
CA TRP A 107 -25.44 2.99 8.58
C TRP A 107 -24.68 3.52 9.81
N MET A 108 -23.52 4.18 9.61
CA MET A 108 -22.78 4.80 10.71
C MET A 108 -23.59 5.88 11.44
N PHE A 109 -24.48 6.58 10.73
CA PHE A 109 -25.41 7.57 11.31
C PHE A 109 -26.77 6.97 11.72
N GLY A 110 -26.95 5.65 11.64
CA GLY A 110 -28.22 4.99 11.99
C GLY A 110 -29.36 5.19 10.98
N LEU A 111 -29.08 5.75 9.81
CA LEU A 111 -30.02 6.08 8.73
C LEU A 111 -30.24 4.93 7.73
N ALA A 112 -29.39 3.90 7.76
CA ALA A 112 -29.47 2.76 6.85
C ALA A 112 -29.05 1.45 7.53
N LYS A 113 -29.43 0.31 6.93
CA LYS A 113 -28.90 -1.00 7.35
C LYS A 113 -27.44 -1.14 6.92
N ALA A 114 -26.68 -1.94 7.68
CA ALA A 114 -25.29 -2.25 7.34
C ALA A 114 -25.18 -2.77 5.90
N PRO A 115 -24.30 -2.21 5.06
CA PRO A 115 -24.09 -2.68 3.70
C PRO A 115 -23.56 -4.11 3.70
N ARG A 116 -24.05 -4.93 2.78
CA ARG A 116 -23.58 -6.30 2.59
C ARG A 116 -22.37 -6.30 1.66
N PHE A 117 -21.17 -6.20 2.23
CA PHE A 117 -19.95 -6.11 1.44
C PHE A 117 -19.58 -7.41 0.73
N GLU A 118 -18.91 -7.23 -0.39
CA GLU A 118 -18.27 -8.28 -1.18
C GLU A 118 -16.88 -8.62 -0.65
N ARG A 119 -16.16 -9.48 -1.41
CA ARG A 119 -14.77 -9.86 -1.12
C ARG A 119 -13.89 -8.65 -0.83
N TRP A 120 -14.14 -7.52 -1.48
CA TRP A 120 -13.47 -6.25 -1.28
C TRP A 120 -14.49 -5.17 -0.89
N GLY A 121 -14.21 -4.44 0.19
CA GLY A 121 -14.91 -3.22 0.53
C GLY A 121 -14.41 -2.05 -0.33
N TYR A 122 -15.19 -0.97 -0.41
CA TYR A 122 -14.81 0.19 -1.22
C TYR A 122 -13.48 0.81 -0.73
N TRP A 123 -13.21 0.76 0.57
CA TRP A 123 -11.97 1.32 1.15
C TRP A 123 -10.74 0.49 0.82
N GLU A 124 -10.84 -0.85 0.74
CA GLU A 124 -9.72 -1.70 0.31
C GLU A 124 -9.39 -1.49 -1.17
N LYS A 125 -10.42 -1.28 -1.99
CA LYS A 125 -10.20 -0.91 -3.40
C LYS A 125 -9.56 0.46 -3.51
N PHE A 126 -10.03 1.43 -2.72
CA PHE A 126 -9.43 2.75 -2.68
C PHE A 126 -7.96 2.67 -2.26
N ASP A 127 -7.63 1.91 -1.23
CA ASP A 127 -6.25 1.66 -0.76
C ASP A 127 -5.37 1.04 -1.86
N TYR A 128 -5.86 0.00 -2.54
CA TYR A 128 -5.18 -0.59 -3.70
C TYR A 128 -4.91 0.43 -4.82
N TRP A 129 -5.92 1.24 -5.17
CA TRP A 129 -5.80 2.22 -6.25
C TRP A 129 -4.98 3.45 -5.88
N ALA A 130 -5.02 3.90 -4.64
CA ALA A 130 -4.20 4.99 -4.14
C ALA A 130 -2.71 4.67 -4.35
N VAL A 131 -2.29 3.47 -3.97
CA VAL A 131 -0.91 3.00 -4.21
C VAL A 131 -0.64 2.80 -5.71
N PHE A 132 -1.59 2.24 -6.47
CA PHE A 132 -1.41 1.99 -7.91
C PHE A 132 -1.17 3.28 -8.70
N TRP A 133 -1.99 4.32 -8.49
CA TRP A 133 -1.82 5.61 -9.16
C TRP A 133 -0.60 6.36 -8.65
N GLY A 134 -0.36 6.33 -7.33
CA GLY A 134 0.83 6.93 -6.75
C GLY A 134 2.10 6.34 -7.34
N MET A 135 2.11 5.03 -7.66
CA MET A 135 3.24 4.39 -8.30
C MET A 135 3.53 4.91 -9.70
N VAL A 136 2.49 5.22 -10.49
CA VAL A 136 2.66 5.85 -11.80
C VAL A 136 3.29 7.23 -11.66
N ILE A 137 2.85 8.03 -10.68
CA ILE A 137 3.31 9.40 -10.46
C ILE A 137 4.75 9.44 -9.91
N ILE A 138 4.99 8.81 -8.76
CA ILE A 138 6.31 8.80 -8.12
C ILE A 138 7.33 8.00 -8.94
N GLY A 139 6.88 6.91 -9.57
CA GLY A 139 7.72 6.08 -10.43
C GLY A 139 8.13 6.80 -11.71
N GLY A 140 7.18 7.48 -12.38
CA GLY A 140 7.44 8.27 -13.58
C GLY A 140 8.37 9.46 -13.29
N THR A 141 8.07 10.23 -12.26
CA THR A 141 8.93 11.34 -11.83
C THR A 141 10.30 10.86 -11.35
N GLY A 142 10.38 9.73 -10.65
CA GLY A 142 11.65 9.14 -10.24
C GLY A 142 12.51 8.70 -11.42
N ALA A 143 11.90 8.08 -12.45
CA ALA A 143 12.59 7.72 -13.69
C ALA A 143 13.15 8.95 -14.43
N MET A 144 12.39 10.06 -14.46
CA MET A 144 12.87 11.33 -15.02
C MET A 144 14.09 11.87 -14.27
N LEU A 145 14.07 11.77 -12.93
CA LEU A 145 15.10 12.31 -12.04
C LEU A 145 16.35 11.43 -11.92
N ILE A 146 16.25 10.13 -12.21
CA ILE A 146 17.41 9.22 -12.27
C ILE A 146 18.40 9.65 -13.35
N SER A 147 17.91 10.13 -14.50
CA SER A 147 18.77 10.64 -15.57
C SER A 147 18.24 11.97 -16.13
N PRO A 148 18.53 13.09 -15.43
CA PRO A 148 18.09 14.41 -15.86
C PRO A 148 18.60 14.79 -17.25
N LEU A 149 19.81 14.33 -17.60
CA LEU A 149 20.40 14.54 -18.93
C LEU A 149 19.56 13.87 -20.02
N VAL A 150 19.24 12.58 -19.87
CA VAL A 150 18.42 11.86 -20.86
C VAL A 150 17.02 12.46 -20.93
N THR A 151 16.41 12.78 -19.79
CA THR A 151 15.09 13.43 -19.75
C THR A 151 15.08 14.75 -20.50
N SER A 152 16.14 15.56 -20.37
CA SER A 152 16.25 16.87 -21.02
C SER A 152 16.45 16.81 -22.53
N LEU A 153 16.72 15.62 -23.10
CA LEU A 153 16.73 15.42 -24.56
C LEU A 153 15.30 15.42 -25.13
N TRP A 154 14.31 15.07 -24.31
CA TRP A 154 12.91 14.91 -24.73
C TRP A 154 11.99 16.00 -24.17
N LEU A 155 12.36 16.59 -23.03
CA LEU A 155 11.55 17.57 -22.31
C LEU A 155 12.37 18.82 -21.93
N PRO A 156 11.75 20.00 -21.86
CA PRO A 156 12.43 21.22 -21.46
C PRO A 156 12.85 21.17 -19.98
N GLY A 157 13.98 21.80 -19.62
CA GLY A 157 14.56 21.70 -18.27
C GLY A 157 13.63 22.07 -17.10
N TRP A 158 12.64 22.95 -17.31
CA TRP A 158 11.66 23.28 -16.26
C TRP A 158 10.82 22.06 -15.83
N SER A 159 10.66 21.05 -16.70
CA SER A 159 9.91 19.83 -16.37
C SER A 159 10.59 19.03 -15.27
N LEU A 160 11.91 19.13 -15.12
CA LEU A 160 12.65 18.47 -14.04
C LEU A 160 12.34 19.11 -12.68
N ASN A 161 12.15 20.42 -12.63
CA ASN A 161 11.72 21.12 -11.40
C ASN A 161 10.32 20.65 -10.98
N VAL A 162 9.40 20.52 -11.96
CA VAL A 162 8.06 19.98 -11.71
C VAL A 162 8.12 18.53 -11.25
N ALA A 163 8.91 17.69 -11.93
CA ALA A 163 9.08 16.29 -11.55
C ALA A 163 9.63 16.15 -10.13
N PHE A 164 10.63 16.95 -9.76
CA PHE A 164 11.19 16.98 -8.40
C PHE A 164 10.12 17.32 -7.34
N TRP A 165 9.30 18.34 -7.60
CA TRP A 165 8.22 18.73 -6.69
C TRP A 165 7.13 17.66 -6.57
N VAL A 166 6.65 17.16 -7.70
CA VAL A 166 5.62 16.12 -7.74
C VAL A 166 6.14 14.86 -7.06
N HIS A 167 7.38 14.45 -7.29
CA HIS A 167 7.99 13.30 -6.64
C HIS A 167 8.01 13.43 -5.11
N ARG A 168 8.42 14.60 -4.60
CA ARG A 168 8.44 14.88 -3.15
C ARG A 168 7.05 14.87 -2.53
N ILE A 169 6.09 15.54 -3.17
CA ILE A 169 4.71 15.61 -2.68
C ILE A 169 4.08 14.22 -2.68
N GLU A 170 4.25 13.47 -3.78
CA GLU A 170 3.71 12.12 -3.90
C GLU A 170 4.36 11.17 -2.89
N ALA A 171 5.66 11.30 -2.61
CA ALA A 171 6.31 10.53 -1.55
C ALA A 171 5.67 10.77 -0.18
N ALA A 172 5.38 12.04 0.16
CA ALA A 172 4.71 12.39 1.41
C ALA A 172 3.25 11.87 1.45
N LEU A 173 2.51 11.98 0.34
CA LEU A 173 1.15 11.45 0.22
C LEU A 173 1.12 9.93 0.34
N ALA A 174 2.02 9.22 -0.33
CA ALA A 174 2.13 7.77 -0.27
C ALA A 174 2.47 7.30 1.16
N MET A 175 3.44 7.93 1.81
CA MET A 175 3.77 7.65 3.21
C MET A 175 2.61 7.93 4.14
N GLY A 176 1.94 9.08 3.99
CA GLY A 176 0.76 9.42 4.79
C GLY A 176 -0.37 8.41 4.60
N HIS A 177 -0.65 8.02 3.36
CA HIS A 177 -1.67 7.02 3.07
C HIS A 177 -1.33 5.65 3.69
N VAL A 178 -0.12 5.15 3.48
CA VAL A 178 0.28 3.82 3.98
C VAL A 178 0.43 3.82 5.52
N PHE A 179 1.14 4.79 6.09
CA PHE A 179 1.45 4.79 7.52
C PHE A 179 0.29 5.22 8.41
N ILE A 180 -0.69 5.94 7.87
CA ILE A 180 -1.88 6.37 8.62
C ILE A 180 -3.07 5.50 8.22
N ILE A 181 -3.51 5.54 6.96
CA ILE A 181 -4.77 4.94 6.53
C ILE A 181 -4.65 3.42 6.44
N HIS A 182 -3.68 2.91 5.67
CA HIS A 182 -3.51 1.47 5.50
C HIS A 182 -3.20 0.78 6.83
N PHE A 183 -2.26 1.31 7.61
CA PHE A 183 -1.96 0.78 8.95
C PHE A 183 -3.17 0.83 9.88
N PHE A 184 -3.94 1.93 9.92
CA PHE A 184 -5.17 1.99 10.72
C PHE A 184 -6.16 0.89 10.34
N VAL A 185 -6.45 0.73 9.05
CA VAL A 185 -7.40 -0.28 8.55
C VAL A 185 -6.92 -1.69 8.88
N ALA A 186 -5.62 -1.95 8.69
CA ALA A 186 -5.05 -3.28 8.91
C ALA A 186 -4.81 -3.62 10.41
N HIS A 187 -4.67 -2.63 11.30
CA HIS A 187 -4.20 -2.88 12.68
C HIS A 187 -5.17 -2.40 13.78
N LEU A 188 -5.95 -1.35 13.52
CA LEU A 188 -6.75 -0.68 14.56
C LEU A 188 -8.26 -0.93 14.44
N ARG A 189 -8.73 -1.57 13.37
CA ARG A 189 -10.13 -2.02 13.30
C ARG A 189 -10.39 -3.08 14.37
N ARG A 190 -11.55 -3.02 15.03
CA ARG A 190 -11.95 -3.92 16.13
C ARG A 190 -11.68 -5.40 15.85
N HIS A 191 -12.06 -5.89 14.67
CA HIS A 191 -11.89 -7.30 14.29
C HIS A 191 -10.46 -7.65 13.88
N ASN A 192 -9.63 -6.64 13.60
CA ASN A 192 -8.25 -6.82 13.18
C ASN A 192 -7.27 -6.63 14.36
N PHE A 193 -7.63 -5.92 15.43
CA PHE A 193 -6.70 -5.57 16.49
C PHE A 193 -6.05 -6.81 17.14
N PRO A 194 -4.72 -6.85 17.30
CA PRO A 194 -3.74 -5.79 17.02
C PRO A 194 -3.23 -5.73 15.57
N MET A 195 -3.55 -6.71 14.73
CA MET A 195 -3.22 -6.75 13.30
C MET A 195 -4.02 -7.84 12.55
N ASP A 196 -4.54 -7.50 11.36
CA ASP A 196 -5.05 -8.48 10.39
C ASP A 196 -3.90 -9.38 9.88
N ARG A 197 -3.98 -10.66 10.21
CA ARG A 197 -3.00 -11.66 9.79
C ARG A 197 -3.22 -12.14 8.36
N ALA A 198 -4.30 -11.77 7.67
CA ALA A 198 -4.66 -12.38 6.39
C ALA A 198 -3.53 -12.27 5.34
N MET A 199 -2.84 -11.13 5.27
CA MET A 199 -1.74 -10.95 4.30
C MET A 199 -0.46 -11.72 4.68
N PHE A 200 -0.27 -12.06 5.95
CA PHE A 200 0.91 -12.80 6.40
C PHE A 200 0.66 -14.30 6.53
N ALA A 201 -0.54 -14.72 6.92
CA ALA A 201 -0.94 -16.12 7.14
C ALA A 201 -1.80 -16.70 5.99
N GLY A 202 -2.35 -15.86 5.11
CA GLY A 202 -3.11 -16.25 3.91
C GLY A 202 -4.62 -16.39 4.08
N GLY A 203 -5.15 -16.37 5.30
CA GLY A 203 -6.59 -16.48 5.56
C GLY A 203 -7.08 -15.61 6.70
N ALA A 204 -8.38 -15.34 6.72
CA ALA A 204 -9.10 -14.59 7.75
C ALA A 204 -10.05 -15.51 8.55
N ASN A 205 -10.49 -15.09 9.74
CA ASN A 205 -11.48 -15.84 10.51
C ASN A 205 -12.81 -15.89 9.73
N LEU A 206 -13.36 -17.08 9.52
CA LEU A 206 -14.59 -17.23 8.73
C LEU A 206 -15.82 -16.58 9.39
N GLU A 207 -15.89 -16.58 10.73
CA GLU A 207 -16.99 -15.98 11.48
C GLU A 207 -16.99 -14.45 11.31
N GLU A 208 -15.84 -13.80 11.54
CA GLU A 208 -15.66 -12.36 11.28
C GLU A 208 -15.95 -12.01 9.82
N GLN A 209 -15.54 -12.84 8.85
CA GLN A 209 -15.85 -12.58 7.44
C GLN A 209 -17.33 -12.77 7.10
N THR A 210 -18.09 -13.56 7.88
CA THR A 210 -19.53 -13.68 7.71
C THR A 210 -20.24 -12.40 8.15
N GLU A 211 -19.71 -11.71 9.15
CA GLU A 211 -20.20 -10.40 9.62
C GLU A 211 -19.73 -9.25 8.72
N GLU A 212 -18.43 -9.19 8.41
CA GLU A 212 -17.85 -8.07 7.64
C GLU A 212 -18.16 -8.16 6.14
N ARG A 213 -18.30 -9.36 5.59
CA ARG A 213 -18.47 -9.61 4.14
C ARG A 213 -19.57 -10.64 3.86
N PRO A 214 -20.80 -10.39 4.32
CA PRO A 214 -21.87 -11.38 4.24
C PRO A 214 -22.19 -11.77 2.79
N ALA A 215 -22.17 -10.83 1.83
CA ALA A 215 -22.45 -11.15 0.43
C ALA A 215 -21.37 -12.03 -0.21
N TRP A 216 -20.11 -11.90 0.23
CA TRP A 216 -19.02 -12.75 -0.25
C TRP A 216 -19.17 -14.19 0.24
N VAL A 217 -19.35 -14.37 1.55
CA VAL A 217 -19.46 -15.70 2.16
C VAL A 217 -20.72 -16.42 1.66
N GLU A 218 -21.84 -15.71 1.54
CA GLU A 218 -23.08 -16.25 0.98
C GLU A 218 -22.91 -16.69 -0.47
N ARG A 219 -22.30 -15.86 -1.34
CA ARG A 219 -22.00 -16.27 -2.73
C ARG A 219 -21.16 -17.54 -2.74
N LEU A 220 -20.08 -17.59 -1.97
CA LEU A 220 -19.19 -18.77 -1.94
C LEU A 220 -19.92 -20.03 -1.48
N ARG A 221 -20.86 -19.89 -0.53
CA ARG A 221 -21.71 -20.99 -0.07
C ARG A 221 -22.65 -21.46 -1.17
N ASN A 222 -23.35 -20.53 -1.83
CA ASN A 222 -24.29 -20.84 -2.91
C ASN A 222 -23.60 -21.42 -4.14
N GLU A 223 -22.36 -21.02 -4.43
CA GLU A 223 -21.53 -21.59 -5.51
C GLU A 223 -20.85 -22.91 -5.12
N GLY A 224 -21.01 -23.40 -3.88
CA GLY A 224 -20.34 -24.63 -3.40
C GLY A 224 -18.82 -24.51 -3.25
N ARG A 225 -18.27 -23.30 -3.24
CA ARG A 225 -16.81 -23.01 -3.22
C ARG A 225 -16.26 -22.73 -1.82
N LEU A 226 -17.11 -22.59 -0.81
CA LEU A 226 -16.71 -22.25 0.55
C LEU A 226 -15.79 -23.31 1.18
N SER A 227 -16.10 -24.60 1.00
CA SER A 227 -15.29 -25.71 1.52
C SER A 227 -13.87 -25.70 0.94
N ALA A 228 -13.73 -25.45 -0.37
CA ALA A 228 -12.45 -25.37 -1.06
C ALA A 228 -11.56 -24.19 -0.63
N LEU A 229 -12.14 -23.16 0.00
CA LEU A 229 -11.41 -22.03 0.56
C LEU A 229 -11.26 -22.12 2.08
N THR A 230 -11.86 -23.11 2.72
CA THR A 230 -11.72 -23.33 4.16
C THR A 230 -10.33 -23.86 4.46
N MET A 231 -9.68 -23.30 5.47
CA MET A 231 -8.33 -23.68 5.88
C MET A 231 -8.20 -23.69 7.41
N GLN A 232 -7.21 -24.43 7.90
CA GLN A 232 -6.79 -24.38 9.29
C GLN A 232 -6.00 -23.09 9.57
N ASP A 233 -5.88 -22.71 10.85
CA ASP A 233 -5.04 -21.58 11.23
C ASP A 233 -3.55 -21.96 11.12
N ALA A 234 -2.71 -20.94 10.97
CA ALA A 234 -1.27 -21.10 10.98
C ALA A 234 -0.78 -21.56 12.37
N PRO A 235 0.33 -22.34 12.43
CA PRO A 235 0.93 -22.73 13.70
C PRO A 235 1.35 -21.51 14.51
N ALA A 236 1.43 -21.65 15.83
CA ALA A 236 1.70 -20.55 16.75
C ALA A 236 2.96 -19.75 16.38
N THR A 237 4.02 -20.41 15.95
CA THR A 237 5.28 -19.79 15.50
C THR A 237 5.07 -18.85 14.31
N ALA A 238 4.36 -19.29 13.28
CA ALA A 238 4.05 -18.47 12.10
C ALA A 238 3.13 -17.29 12.45
N ARG A 239 2.23 -17.46 13.43
CA ARG A 239 1.39 -16.38 13.95
C ARG A 239 2.21 -15.31 14.65
N ILE A 240 3.10 -15.73 15.55
CA ILE A 240 3.99 -14.83 16.28
C ILE A 240 4.89 -14.07 15.29
N ALA A 241 5.47 -14.77 14.32
CA ALA A 241 6.30 -14.14 13.28
C ALA A 241 5.51 -13.10 12.46
N SER A 242 4.24 -13.39 12.13
CA SER A 242 3.37 -12.46 11.42
C SER A 242 3.17 -11.17 12.23
N TYR A 243 2.81 -11.29 13.51
CA TYR A 243 2.64 -10.13 14.39
C TYR A 243 3.94 -9.35 14.58
N ALA A 244 5.05 -10.03 14.82
CA ALA A 244 6.35 -9.40 14.99
C ALA A 244 6.72 -8.56 13.76
N LEU A 245 6.58 -9.12 12.56
CA LEU A 245 6.91 -8.43 11.32
C LEU A 245 5.98 -7.23 11.07
N GLY A 246 4.66 -7.43 11.14
CA GLY A 246 3.72 -6.34 10.84
C GLY A 246 3.75 -5.22 11.87
N LEU A 247 3.82 -5.53 13.17
CA LEU A 247 3.94 -4.51 14.21
C LEU A 247 5.27 -3.76 14.14
N SER A 248 6.37 -4.43 13.76
CA SER A 248 7.65 -3.76 13.53
C SER A 248 7.55 -2.77 12.37
N ALA A 249 6.89 -3.15 11.27
CA ALA A 249 6.65 -2.27 10.13
C ALA A 249 5.81 -1.05 10.53
N VAL A 250 4.79 -1.24 11.38
CA VAL A 250 4.00 -0.14 11.94
C VAL A 250 4.84 0.78 12.79
N VAL A 251 5.62 0.25 13.73
CA VAL A 251 6.50 1.07 14.59
C VAL A 251 7.47 1.90 13.75
N VAL A 252 8.11 1.29 12.75
CA VAL A 252 9.04 2.00 11.85
C VAL A 252 8.31 3.06 11.03
N GLY A 253 7.18 2.74 10.39
CA GLY A 253 6.45 3.69 9.55
C GLY A 253 5.88 4.86 10.35
N VAL A 254 5.30 4.59 11.53
CA VAL A 254 4.80 5.63 12.45
C VAL A 254 5.95 6.51 12.94
N TRP A 255 7.10 5.92 13.30
CA TRP A 255 8.27 6.70 13.67
C TRP A 255 8.73 7.60 12.53
N LEU A 256 8.82 7.08 11.29
CA LEU A 256 9.22 7.86 10.12
C LEU A 256 8.29 9.04 9.87
N ILE A 257 6.96 8.84 9.91
CA ILE A 257 6.01 9.93 9.63
C ILE A 257 5.97 10.97 10.74
N VAL A 258 6.07 10.55 12.01
CA VAL A 258 6.12 11.48 13.16
C VAL A 258 7.36 12.35 13.06
N GLN A 259 8.52 11.75 12.76
CA GLN A 259 9.76 12.50 12.59
C GLN A 259 9.70 13.41 11.36
N ALA A 260 9.16 12.96 10.23
CA ALA A 260 8.96 13.79 9.06
C ALA A 260 8.13 15.04 9.40
N VAL A 261 6.97 14.88 10.06
CA VAL A 261 6.12 16.00 10.48
C VAL A 261 6.85 16.94 11.45
N ARG A 262 7.55 16.40 12.45
CA ARG A 262 8.31 17.18 13.44
C ARG A 262 9.37 18.07 12.79
N TYR A 263 10.08 17.55 11.78
CA TYR A 263 11.19 18.25 11.13
C TYR A 263 10.76 19.04 9.89
N ALA A 264 9.52 18.90 9.42
CA ALA A 264 9.03 19.56 8.21
C ALA A 264 9.22 21.08 8.22
N PRO A 265 8.97 21.82 9.33
CA PRO A 265 9.19 23.27 9.37
C PRO A 265 10.67 23.69 9.24
N LEU A 266 11.61 22.76 9.42
CA LEU A 266 13.06 23.01 9.36
C LEU A 266 13.66 22.72 7.99
N VAL A 267 12.86 22.27 7.03
CA VAL A 267 13.28 22.04 5.65
C VAL A 267 12.93 23.26 4.81
N THR A 268 13.88 23.73 4.01
CA THR A 268 13.65 24.80 3.05
C THR A 268 12.80 24.25 1.89
N TRP A 269 11.49 24.49 1.95
CA TRP A 269 10.57 24.05 0.90
C TRP A 269 10.66 24.96 -0.33
N TRP A 270 10.79 26.27 -0.13
CA TRP A 270 10.86 27.27 -1.19
C TRP A 270 12.21 28.01 -1.09
N PRO A 271 12.90 28.31 -2.22
CA PRO A 271 14.02 29.23 -2.15
C PRO A 271 13.54 30.55 -1.53
N ALA A 272 14.20 31.00 -0.46
CA ALA A 272 13.87 32.30 0.14
C ALA A 272 13.85 33.38 -0.98
N PRO A 273 12.83 34.25 -0.99
CA PRO A 273 12.69 35.28 -2.02
C PRO A 273 13.92 36.20 -2.10
#